data_AF-A0A1H6FMN8-F1
#
_entry.id   AF-A0A1H6FMN8-F1
#
_cell.length_a   1.000
_cell.length_b   1.000
_cell.length_c   1.000
_cell.angle_alpha   90.00
_cell.angle_beta   90.00
_cell.angle_gamma   90.00
#
_symmetry.space_group_name_H-M   'P 1'
#
loop_
_entity.id
_entity.type
_entity.pdbx_description
1 polymer ?
#
loop_
_entity_poly.entity_id
_entity_poly.type
_entity_poly.pdbx_seq_one_letter_code
_entity_poly.pdbx_strand_id
1 'polypeptide(L)'
;MGRMTRQATLHRMVMPGHSCPYGLKAKHLLERRGFTVDDRWLTTREQVDAFKAEHGVKTTPQTFIDGVRVGGHDDLRRHLGLPVADPDATSYTPVIALFAMTALMALAASFAVEGSAFTFRAAEWFISFSMIVLALLKLQDVDKFATMFLNYDLLAKRWVPYASIYPFAEGLAGVLMTAHALPWLSIPLALFIGGIGAVSVFKAVYIEKRDIKCACVGGSSKVPLGFVSLTENVMMVLMALWMARMWF
;
A
#
# COMPACT_ATOMS: atom_id res chain seq x y z
N MET A 1 46.43 8.52 13.95
CA MET A 1 45.48 7.57 14.58
C MET A 1 44.88 6.71 13.48
N GLY A 2 45.28 5.44 13.40
CA GLY A 2 44.78 4.51 12.38
C GLY A 2 43.28 4.28 12.55
N ARG A 3 42.52 4.36 11.45
CA ARG A 3 41.14 3.86 11.42
C ARG A 3 41.21 2.37 11.76
N MET A 4 40.76 1.98 12.96
CA MET A 4 40.47 0.57 13.20
C MET A 4 39.44 0.15 12.16
N THR A 5 39.82 -0.75 11.26
CA THR A 5 38.91 -1.38 10.31
C THR A 5 37.88 -2.14 11.14
N ARG A 6 36.65 -1.61 11.20
CA ARG A 6 35.55 -2.26 11.90
C ARG A 6 35.23 -3.55 11.15
N GLN A 7 35.39 -4.70 11.79
CA GLN A 7 35.08 -5.98 11.19
C GLN A 7 33.69 -6.44 11.61
N ALA A 8 32.96 -7.01 10.67
CA ALA A 8 31.69 -7.66 10.94
C ALA A 8 31.67 -9.04 10.27
N THR A 9 31.22 -10.06 10.99
CA THR A 9 30.95 -11.39 10.41
C THR A 9 29.46 -11.53 10.18
N LEU A 10 29.07 -11.93 8.98
CA LEU A 10 27.68 -12.13 8.60
C LEU A 10 27.47 -13.59 8.19
N HIS A 11 26.65 -14.30 8.94
CA HIS A 11 26.18 -15.63 8.55
C HIS A 11 24.85 -15.50 7.82
N ARG A 12 24.80 -15.90 6.54
CA ARG A 12 23.58 -15.83 5.71
C ARG A 12 23.39 -17.07 4.85
N MET A 13 22.13 -17.39 4.55
CA MET A 13 21.79 -18.50 3.67
C MET A 13 22.06 -18.15 2.21
N VAL A 14 22.84 -19.01 1.56
CA VAL A 14 23.13 -18.97 0.11
C VAL A 14 23.10 -20.41 -0.40
N MET A 15 21.90 -20.90 -0.72
CA MET A 15 21.68 -22.25 -1.24
C MET A 15 21.40 -22.19 -2.75
N PRO A 16 21.58 -23.30 -3.49
CA PRO A 16 21.15 -23.37 -4.89
C PRO A 16 19.67 -22.98 -5.02
N GLY A 17 19.38 -21.95 -5.83
CA GLY A 17 18.01 -21.45 -6.04
C GLY A 17 17.40 -20.66 -4.88
N HIS A 18 18.12 -20.43 -3.76
CA HIS A 18 17.59 -19.66 -2.64
C HIS A 18 18.66 -18.77 -1.98
N SER A 19 18.51 -17.47 -2.16
CA SER A 19 19.32 -16.46 -1.47
C SER A 19 18.46 -15.66 -0.48
N CYS A 20 18.91 -15.51 0.75
CA CYS A 20 18.15 -14.79 1.77
C CYS A 20 18.16 -13.27 1.49
N PRO A 21 17.00 -12.61 1.24
CA PRO A 21 16.95 -11.18 0.96
C PRO A 21 17.43 -10.32 2.14
N TYR A 22 17.11 -10.74 3.38
CA TYR A 22 17.56 -10.05 4.58
C TYR A 22 19.07 -10.18 4.79
N GLY A 23 19.69 -11.29 4.37
CA GLY A 23 21.14 -11.46 4.36
C GLY A 23 21.83 -10.46 3.44
N LEU A 24 21.30 -10.27 2.22
CA LEU A 24 21.80 -9.28 1.28
C LEU A 24 21.64 -7.84 1.82
N LYS A 25 20.48 -7.51 2.41
CA LYS A 25 20.26 -6.21 3.05
C LYS A 25 21.21 -5.96 4.22
N ALA A 26 21.48 -6.97 5.05
CA ALA A 26 22.42 -6.86 6.16
C ALA A 26 23.86 -6.64 5.68
N LYS A 27 24.32 -7.43 4.69
CA LYS A 27 25.64 -7.27 4.06
C LYS A 27 25.83 -5.84 3.53
N HIS A 28 24.88 -5.40 2.72
CA HIS A 28 24.92 -4.08 2.12
C HIS A 28 24.89 -2.95 3.15
N LEU A 29 24.15 -3.12 4.25
CA LEU A 29 24.10 -2.15 5.34
C LEU A 29 25.46 -2.05 6.07
N LEU A 30 26.11 -3.18 6.36
CA LEU A 30 27.44 -3.21 6.97
C LEU A 30 28.48 -2.54 6.07
N GLU A 31 28.52 -2.89 4.79
CA GLU A 31 29.42 -2.28 3.80
C GLU A 31 29.20 -0.75 3.71
N ARG A 32 27.94 -0.29 3.64
CA ARG A 32 27.63 1.15 3.62
C ARG A 32 28.04 1.90 4.89
N ARG A 33 28.14 1.21 6.03
CA ARG A 33 28.61 1.80 7.30
C ARG A 33 30.13 1.67 7.50
N GLY A 34 30.86 1.20 6.48
CA GLY A 34 32.31 1.13 6.47
C GLY A 34 32.88 -0.07 7.22
N PHE A 35 32.08 -1.14 7.41
CA PHE A 35 32.58 -2.39 7.95
C PHE A 35 33.21 -3.25 6.84
N THR A 36 34.32 -3.91 7.16
CA THR A 36 34.82 -5.03 6.37
C THR A 36 34.02 -6.28 6.75
N VAL A 37 33.27 -6.84 5.80
CA VAL A 37 32.34 -7.95 6.06
C VAL A 37 32.98 -9.30 5.73
N ASP A 38 33.14 -10.15 6.74
CA ASP A 38 33.38 -11.60 6.59
C ASP A 38 32.03 -12.29 6.32
N ASP A 39 31.75 -12.53 5.03
CA ASP A 39 30.47 -13.07 4.54
C ASP A 39 30.50 -14.61 4.53
N ARG A 40 29.96 -15.23 5.60
CA ARG A 40 29.92 -16.69 5.79
C ARG A 40 28.62 -17.27 5.30
N TRP A 41 28.71 -18.15 4.31
CA TRP A 41 27.55 -18.75 3.68
C TRP A 41 27.14 -20.06 4.34
N LEU A 42 25.84 -20.17 4.59
CA LEU A 42 25.18 -21.42 4.95
C LEU A 42 24.54 -21.95 3.66
N THR A 43 25.14 -22.99 3.10
CA THR A 43 24.82 -23.51 1.75
C THR A 43 23.93 -24.75 1.77
N THR A 44 23.70 -25.37 2.94
CA THR A 44 22.77 -26.48 3.12
C THR A 44 21.82 -26.26 4.29
N ARG A 45 20.69 -27.01 4.33
CA ARG A 45 19.72 -26.92 5.44
C ARG A 45 20.33 -27.40 6.76
N GLU A 46 21.14 -28.45 6.70
CA GLU A 46 21.85 -29.01 7.84
C GLU A 46 22.80 -27.97 8.45
N GLN A 47 23.52 -27.20 7.61
CA GLN A 47 24.35 -26.10 8.09
C GLN A 47 23.54 -24.98 8.73
N VAL A 48 22.37 -24.65 8.17
CA VAL A 48 21.47 -23.64 8.75
C VAL A 48 20.95 -24.08 10.11
N ASP A 49 20.51 -25.32 10.22
CA ASP A 49 19.93 -25.85 11.45
C ASP A 49 21.00 -26.09 12.52
N ALA A 50 22.19 -26.56 12.13
CA ALA A 50 23.36 -26.64 13.01
C ALA A 50 23.76 -25.26 13.53
N PHE A 51 23.85 -24.25 12.64
CA PHE A 51 24.18 -22.88 13.04
C PHE A 51 23.15 -22.29 14.01
N LYS A 52 21.85 -22.52 13.75
CA LYS A 52 20.76 -22.10 14.64
C LYS A 52 20.85 -22.76 16.01
N ALA A 53 21.13 -24.06 16.06
CA ALA A 53 21.27 -24.81 17.30
C ALA A 53 22.50 -24.33 18.10
N GLU A 54 23.66 -24.20 17.45
CA GLU A 54 24.90 -23.74 18.05
C GLU A 54 24.76 -22.35 18.68
N HIS A 55 24.12 -21.42 17.97
CA HIS A 55 23.97 -20.04 18.41
C HIS A 55 22.67 -19.77 19.17
N GLY A 56 21.79 -20.76 19.35
CA GLY A 56 20.49 -20.60 19.99
C GLY A 56 19.58 -19.56 19.32
N VAL A 57 19.60 -19.48 17.98
CA VAL A 57 18.81 -18.52 17.20
C VAL A 57 17.72 -19.21 16.37
N LYS A 58 16.59 -18.54 16.18
CA LYS A 58 15.48 -19.07 15.36
C LYS A 58 15.62 -18.73 13.88
N THR A 59 16.36 -17.68 13.55
CA THR A 59 16.41 -17.10 12.21
C THR A 59 17.83 -16.78 11.77
N THR A 60 18.00 -16.70 10.46
CA THR A 60 19.19 -16.17 9.77
C THR A 60 18.72 -15.07 8.81
N PRO A 61 19.53 -14.04 8.50
CA PRO A 61 20.95 -13.91 8.80
C PRO A 61 21.25 -13.57 10.26
N GLN A 62 22.50 -13.79 10.68
CA GLN A 62 23.02 -13.33 11.98
C GLN A 62 24.29 -12.53 11.76
N THR A 63 24.35 -11.35 12.39
CA THR A 63 25.47 -10.42 12.32
C THR A 63 26.25 -10.41 13.63
N PHE A 64 27.57 -10.42 13.52
CA PHE A 64 28.51 -10.27 14.62
C PHE A 64 29.41 -9.08 14.32
N ILE A 65 29.65 -8.22 15.30
CA ILE A 65 30.55 -7.07 15.19
C ILE A 65 31.56 -7.18 16.33
N ASP A 66 32.85 -7.12 16.00
CA ASP A 66 33.94 -7.27 16.97
C ASP A 66 33.79 -8.52 17.89
N GLY A 67 33.31 -9.63 17.31
CA GLY A 67 33.08 -10.90 18.01
C GLY A 67 31.78 -10.96 18.84
N VAL A 68 31.05 -9.85 18.99
CA VAL A 68 29.78 -9.79 19.73
C VAL A 68 28.61 -10.01 18.79
N ARG A 69 27.69 -10.90 19.14
CA ARG A 69 26.48 -11.15 18.36
C ARG A 69 25.53 -9.95 18.45
N VAL A 70 25.25 -9.33 17.31
CA VAL A 70 24.29 -8.23 17.17
C VAL A 70 22.88 -8.77 16.93
N GLY A 71 22.73 -9.78 16.09
CA GLY A 71 21.44 -10.41 15.80
C GLY A 71 21.06 -10.39 14.31
N GLY A 72 19.77 -10.39 14.03
CA GLY A 72 19.22 -10.34 12.68
C GLY A 72 19.33 -8.96 12.03
N HIS A 73 18.66 -8.78 10.88
CA HIS A 73 18.71 -7.52 10.15
C HIS A 73 18.13 -6.34 10.95
N ASP A 74 17.04 -6.56 11.68
CA ASP A 74 16.43 -5.50 12.50
C ASP A 74 17.30 -5.15 13.71
N ASP A 75 17.90 -6.15 14.36
CA ASP A 75 18.83 -5.92 15.47
C ASP A 75 20.07 -5.13 15.01
N LEU A 76 20.59 -5.46 13.83
CA LEU A 76 21.66 -4.71 13.18
C LEU A 76 21.28 -3.25 12.93
N ARG A 77 20.06 -3.00 12.45
CA ARG A 77 19.56 -1.62 12.28
C ARG A 77 19.51 -0.88 13.62
N ARG A 78 18.98 -1.50 14.69
CA ARG A 78 18.96 -0.88 16.03
C ARG A 78 20.37 -0.57 16.54
N HIS A 79 21.29 -1.54 16.41
CA HIS A 79 22.69 -1.36 16.81
C HIS A 79 23.37 -0.18 16.09
N LEU A 80 23.02 0.05 14.82
CA LEU A 80 23.55 1.15 14.02
C LEU A 80 22.79 2.47 14.17
N GLY A 81 21.86 2.56 15.12
CA GLY A 81 21.03 3.74 15.38
C GLY A 81 20.04 4.06 14.25
N LEU A 82 19.70 3.08 13.42
CA LEU A 82 18.73 3.26 12.34
C LEU A 82 17.30 2.99 12.85
N PRO A 83 16.29 3.69 12.30
CA PRO A 83 14.91 3.33 12.56
C PRO A 83 14.68 1.89 12.11
N VAL A 84 13.92 1.12 12.87
CA VAL A 84 13.43 -0.21 12.47
C VAL A 84 11.96 -0.06 12.08
N ALA A 85 11.50 -0.86 11.12
CA ALA A 85 10.09 -0.86 10.76
C ALA A 85 9.29 -1.29 11.99
N ASP A 86 8.49 -0.38 12.52
CA ASP A 86 7.48 -0.70 13.51
C ASP A 86 6.30 -1.38 12.77
N PRO A 87 6.00 -2.66 13.05
CA PRO A 87 4.89 -3.36 12.41
C PRO A 87 3.53 -2.70 12.68
N ASP A 88 3.42 -1.86 13.71
CA ASP A 88 2.18 -1.20 14.13
C ASP A 88 2.11 0.28 13.75
N ALA A 89 3.17 0.85 13.17
CA ALA A 89 3.16 2.23 12.69
C ALA A 89 2.24 2.41 11.47
N THR A 90 1.46 3.48 11.50
CA THR A 90 0.59 3.88 10.39
C THR A 90 1.43 4.45 9.24
N SER A 91 1.08 4.09 8.00
CA SER A 91 1.82 4.53 6.81
C SER A 91 0.89 5.08 5.74
N TYR A 92 1.02 6.38 5.45
CA TYR A 92 0.29 7.05 4.37
C TYR A 92 1.00 6.96 3.01
N THR A 93 2.23 6.44 2.98
CA THR A 93 3.05 6.37 1.75
C THR A 93 2.33 5.72 0.58
N PRO A 94 1.62 4.57 0.73
CA PRO A 94 0.91 3.96 -0.40
C PRO A 94 -0.21 4.85 -0.96
N VAL A 95 -0.91 5.58 -0.07
CA VAL A 95 -2.01 6.47 -0.44
C VAL A 95 -1.49 7.70 -1.15
N ILE A 96 -0.44 8.32 -0.61
CA ILE A 96 0.21 9.49 -1.23
C ILE A 96 0.76 9.09 -2.60
N ALA A 97 1.41 7.92 -2.72
CA ALA A 97 1.90 7.41 -3.99
C ALA A 97 0.77 7.22 -5.00
N LEU A 98 -0.37 6.66 -4.59
CA LEU A 98 -1.54 6.47 -5.47
C LEU A 98 -2.06 7.80 -6.02
N PHE A 99 -2.36 8.77 -5.15
CA PHE A 99 -2.90 10.06 -5.60
C PHE A 99 -1.87 10.88 -6.37
N ALA A 100 -0.59 10.82 -5.99
CA ALA A 100 0.47 11.48 -6.75
C ALA A 100 0.60 10.89 -8.16
N MET A 101 0.60 9.56 -8.29
CA MET A 101 0.73 8.90 -9.59
C MET A 101 -0.49 9.14 -10.49
N THR A 102 -1.70 9.07 -9.94
CA THR A 102 -2.92 9.35 -10.70
C THR A 102 -3.04 10.82 -11.10
N ALA A 103 -2.58 11.76 -10.27
CA ALA A 103 -2.46 13.17 -10.64
C ALA A 103 -1.45 13.38 -11.78
N LEU A 104 -0.26 12.77 -11.68
CA LEU A 104 0.74 12.83 -12.75
C LEU A 104 0.23 12.22 -14.06
N MET A 105 -0.50 11.09 -13.98
CA MET A 105 -1.15 10.48 -15.14
C MET A 105 -2.17 11.41 -15.78
N ALA A 106 -3.01 12.09 -14.98
CA ALA A 106 -4.01 13.01 -15.48
C ALA A 106 -3.39 14.24 -16.16
N LEU A 107 -2.36 14.83 -15.55
CA LEU A 107 -1.60 15.94 -16.13
C LEU A 107 -0.89 15.51 -17.42
N ALA A 108 -0.28 14.32 -17.45
CA ALA A 108 0.40 13.79 -18.63
C ALA A 108 -0.59 13.49 -19.77
N ALA A 109 -1.74 12.90 -19.47
CA ALA A 109 -2.80 12.66 -20.43
C ALA A 109 -3.36 13.99 -20.98
N SER A 110 -3.58 14.99 -20.12
CA SER A 110 -4.03 16.32 -20.53
C SER A 110 -3.02 16.98 -21.45
N PHE A 111 -1.73 16.93 -21.09
CA PHE A 111 -0.67 17.47 -21.92
C PHE A 111 -0.59 16.75 -23.28
N ALA A 112 -0.77 15.43 -23.30
CA ALA A 112 -0.72 14.65 -24.54
C ALA A 112 -1.89 14.93 -25.50
N VAL A 113 -3.09 15.23 -24.97
CA VAL A 113 -4.30 15.46 -25.78
C VAL A 113 -4.52 16.93 -26.11
N GLU A 114 -4.28 17.84 -25.16
CA GLU A 114 -4.62 19.27 -25.26
C GLU A 114 -3.39 20.18 -25.37
N GLY A 115 -2.17 19.65 -25.22
CA GLY A 115 -0.93 20.43 -25.22
C GLY A 115 -0.71 21.25 -23.93
N SER A 116 -1.68 21.25 -23.00
CA SER A 116 -1.59 21.88 -21.68
C SER A 116 -1.81 20.84 -20.59
N ALA A 117 -0.99 20.89 -19.54
CA ALA A 117 -1.12 20.00 -18.39
C ALA A 117 -2.26 20.41 -17.45
N PHE A 118 -2.54 21.72 -17.33
CA PHE A 118 -3.49 22.26 -16.36
C PHE A 118 -4.80 22.65 -17.04
N THR A 119 -5.72 21.70 -17.12
CA THR A 119 -7.04 21.88 -17.74
C THR A 119 -8.14 21.34 -16.81
N PHE A 120 -9.39 21.71 -17.08
CA PHE A 120 -10.54 21.12 -16.37
C PHE A 120 -10.62 19.60 -16.60
N ARG A 121 -10.24 19.14 -17.79
CA ARG A 121 -10.19 17.72 -18.13
C ARG A 121 -9.12 16.96 -17.33
N ALA A 122 -7.99 17.61 -17.03
CA ALA A 122 -6.99 17.03 -16.13
C ALA A 122 -7.57 16.80 -14.72
N ALA A 123 -8.42 17.70 -14.22
CA ALA A 123 -9.08 17.52 -12.93
C ALA A 123 -10.11 16.37 -12.96
N GLU A 124 -10.88 16.24 -14.04
CA GLU A 124 -11.81 15.12 -14.26
C GLU A 124 -11.07 13.78 -14.32
N TRP A 125 -10.00 13.71 -15.11
CA TRP A 125 -9.16 12.51 -15.23
C TRP A 125 -8.44 12.16 -13.94
N PHE A 126 -8.05 13.14 -13.13
CA PHE A 126 -7.48 12.85 -11.82
C PHE A 126 -8.46 12.09 -10.93
N ILE A 127 -9.74 12.51 -10.89
CA ILE A 127 -10.77 11.84 -10.11
C ILE A 127 -11.03 10.44 -10.69
N SER A 128 -11.23 10.32 -11.99
CA SER A 128 -11.57 9.05 -12.61
C SER A 128 -10.42 8.03 -12.56
N PHE A 129 -9.17 8.45 -12.77
CA PHE A 129 -7.99 7.60 -12.59
C PHE A 129 -7.81 7.17 -11.14
N SER A 130 -8.06 8.08 -10.17
CA SER A 130 -8.05 7.71 -8.75
C SER A 130 -9.09 6.63 -8.44
N MET A 131 -10.31 6.78 -8.94
CA MET A 131 -11.37 5.77 -8.79
C MET A 131 -10.97 4.43 -9.40
N ILE A 132 -10.42 4.43 -10.62
CA ILE A 132 -10.00 3.19 -11.30
C ILE A 132 -8.89 2.48 -10.51
N VAL A 133 -7.86 3.20 -10.05
CA VAL A 133 -6.75 2.59 -9.32
C VAL A 133 -7.19 2.10 -7.94
N LEU A 134 -8.07 2.83 -7.24
CA LEU A 134 -8.64 2.37 -5.97
C LEU A 134 -9.55 1.14 -6.17
N ALA A 135 -10.38 1.13 -7.21
CA ALA A 135 -11.17 -0.05 -7.58
C ALA A 135 -10.27 -1.25 -7.90
N LEU A 136 -9.17 -1.05 -8.64
CA LEU A 136 -8.19 -2.10 -8.92
C LEU A 136 -7.60 -2.70 -7.65
N LEU A 137 -7.26 -1.87 -6.65
CA LEU A 137 -6.77 -2.35 -5.36
C LEU A 137 -7.82 -3.16 -4.58
N LYS A 138 -9.11 -2.80 -4.70
CA LYS A 138 -10.23 -3.56 -4.12
C LYS A 138 -10.44 -4.89 -4.86
N LEU A 139 -10.24 -4.90 -6.18
CA LEU A 139 -10.40 -6.08 -7.03
C LEU A 139 -9.28 -7.12 -6.89
N GLN A 140 -8.10 -6.74 -6.38
CA GLN A 140 -7.00 -7.70 -6.15
C GLN A 140 -7.36 -8.78 -5.12
N ASP A 141 -8.21 -8.46 -4.15
CA ASP A 141 -8.68 -9.40 -3.13
C ASP A 141 -10.09 -9.00 -2.70
N VAL A 142 -11.07 -9.40 -3.51
CA VAL A 142 -12.49 -9.05 -3.33
C VAL A 142 -13.04 -9.59 -2.02
N ASP A 143 -12.65 -10.80 -1.61
CA ASP A 143 -13.16 -11.42 -0.38
C ASP A 143 -12.69 -10.66 0.86
N LYS A 144 -11.40 -10.28 0.89
CA LYS A 144 -10.85 -9.45 1.95
C LYS A 144 -11.45 -8.05 1.95
N PHE A 145 -11.63 -7.44 0.78
CA PHE A 145 -12.34 -6.17 0.67
C PHE A 145 -13.77 -6.28 1.22
N ALA A 146 -14.56 -7.24 0.75
CA ALA A 146 -15.96 -7.41 1.13
C ALA A 146 -16.10 -7.64 2.64
N THR A 147 -15.25 -8.48 3.23
CA THR A 147 -15.20 -8.72 4.67
C THR A 147 -14.94 -7.43 5.45
N MET A 148 -14.01 -6.59 4.97
CA MET A 148 -13.71 -5.30 5.60
C MET A 148 -14.83 -4.27 5.39
N PHE A 149 -15.42 -4.23 4.20
CA PHE A 149 -16.48 -3.31 3.79
C PHE A 149 -17.78 -3.52 4.59
N LEU A 150 -18.14 -4.78 4.85
CA LEU A 150 -19.27 -5.17 5.70
C LEU A 150 -19.20 -4.61 7.12
N ASN A 151 -18.02 -4.25 7.63
CA ASN A 151 -17.90 -3.71 8.99
C ASN A 151 -18.48 -2.29 9.13
N TYR A 152 -18.56 -1.52 8.06
CA TYR A 152 -18.99 -0.12 8.12
C TYR A 152 -20.08 0.25 7.11
N ASP A 153 -20.13 -0.37 5.92
CA ASP A 153 -21.10 0.02 4.91
C ASP A 153 -22.54 -0.40 5.25
N LEU A 154 -23.46 0.57 5.18
CA LEU A 154 -24.86 0.39 5.56
C LEU A 154 -25.62 -0.52 4.60
N LEU A 155 -25.37 -0.40 3.29
CA LEU A 155 -26.05 -1.22 2.28
C LEU A 155 -25.45 -2.63 2.25
N ALA A 156 -24.14 -2.76 2.36
CA ALA A 156 -23.47 -4.06 2.44
C ALA A 156 -23.94 -4.89 3.63
N LYS A 157 -24.14 -4.25 4.80
CA LYS A 157 -24.71 -4.91 5.99
C LYS A 157 -26.12 -5.43 5.75
N ARG A 158 -26.91 -4.74 4.93
CA ARG A 158 -28.29 -5.15 4.59
C ARG A 158 -28.34 -6.18 3.47
N TRP A 159 -27.44 -6.09 2.50
CA TRP A 159 -27.37 -6.95 1.32
C TRP A 159 -25.92 -7.33 1.03
N VAL A 160 -25.46 -8.45 1.60
CA VAL A 160 -24.06 -8.91 1.54
C VAL A 160 -23.50 -9.02 0.11
N PRO A 161 -24.24 -9.50 -0.92
CA PRO A 161 -23.73 -9.53 -2.29
C PRO A 161 -23.26 -8.17 -2.82
N TYR A 162 -23.82 -7.06 -2.31
CA TYR A 162 -23.37 -5.71 -2.64
C TYR A 162 -21.87 -5.51 -2.36
N ALA A 163 -21.35 -6.10 -1.27
CA ALA A 163 -19.96 -5.94 -0.87
C ALA A 163 -18.99 -6.49 -1.93
N SER A 164 -19.38 -7.58 -2.60
CA SER A 164 -18.60 -8.17 -3.69
C SER A 164 -18.81 -7.45 -5.03
N ILE A 165 -19.97 -6.81 -5.24
CA ILE A 165 -20.31 -6.07 -6.48
C ILE A 165 -19.66 -4.68 -6.48
N TYR A 166 -19.54 -4.02 -5.32
CA TYR A 166 -19.07 -2.65 -5.18
C TYR A 166 -17.76 -2.35 -5.93
N PRO A 167 -16.67 -3.15 -5.80
CA PRO A 167 -15.41 -2.87 -6.48
C PRO A 167 -15.54 -2.84 -8.01
N PHE A 168 -16.40 -3.69 -8.57
CA PHE A 168 -16.67 -3.73 -10.00
C PHE A 168 -17.51 -2.53 -10.44
N ALA A 169 -18.51 -2.17 -9.65
CA ALA A 169 -19.37 -1.01 -9.90
C ALA A 169 -18.57 0.29 -9.92
N GLU A 170 -17.67 0.46 -8.95
CA GLU A 170 -16.78 1.62 -8.86
C GLU A 170 -15.76 1.67 -9.99
N GLY A 171 -15.12 0.54 -10.32
CA GLY A 171 -14.21 0.44 -11.45
C GLY A 171 -14.90 0.77 -12.78
N LEU A 172 -16.10 0.21 -13.00
CA LEU A 172 -16.91 0.49 -14.18
C LEU A 172 -17.29 1.98 -14.26
N ALA A 173 -17.75 2.57 -13.16
CA ALA A 173 -18.05 4.00 -13.09
C ALA A 173 -16.82 4.84 -13.45
N GLY A 174 -15.65 4.57 -12.84
CA GLY A 174 -14.41 5.30 -13.14
C GLY A 174 -13.98 5.21 -14.61
N VAL A 175 -14.07 4.03 -15.22
CA VAL A 175 -13.75 3.84 -16.65
C VAL A 175 -14.72 4.62 -17.54
N LEU A 176 -16.02 4.50 -17.32
CA LEU A 176 -17.03 5.21 -18.11
C LEU A 176 -16.90 6.74 -17.95
N MET A 177 -16.66 7.21 -16.73
CA MET A 177 -16.47 8.62 -16.43
C MET A 177 -15.17 9.18 -17.01
N THR A 178 -14.11 8.39 -17.19
CA THR A 178 -12.88 8.82 -17.88
C THR A 178 -13.14 9.14 -19.35
N ALA A 179 -13.97 8.32 -20.01
CA ALA A 179 -14.28 8.44 -21.42
C ALA A 179 -15.48 9.37 -21.70
N HIS A 180 -16.16 9.88 -20.66
CA HIS A 180 -17.48 10.52 -20.75
C HIS A 180 -18.50 9.64 -21.49
N ALA A 181 -18.37 8.32 -21.34
CA ALA A 181 -19.18 7.31 -22.01
C ALA A 181 -20.38 6.91 -21.15
N LEU A 182 -21.51 6.62 -21.81
CA LEU A 182 -22.79 6.27 -21.20
C LEU A 182 -23.13 7.11 -19.95
N PRO A 183 -23.24 8.44 -20.02
CA PRO A 183 -23.52 9.31 -18.88
C PRO A 183 -24.81 8.94 -18.14
N TRP A 184 -25.82 8.46 -18.87
CA TRP A 184 -27.08 7.96 -18.32
C TRP A 184 -26.90 6.77 -17.37
N LEU A 185 -25.79 6.02 -17.46
CA LEU A 185 -25.46 4.89 -16.60
C LEU A 185 -24.39 5.27 -15.56
N SER A 186 -23.32 5.92 -15.99
CA SER A 186 -22.16 6.22 -15.13
C SER A 186 -22.50 7.21 -14.02
N ILE A 187 -23.28 8.25 -14.31
CA ILE A 187 -23.71 9.26 -13.34
C ILE A 187 -24.57 8.65 -12.22
N PRO A 188 -25.71 7.99 -12.50
CA PRO A 188 -26.53 7.44 -11.42
C PRO A 188 -25.80 6.34 -10.66
N LEU A 189 -24.96 5.54 -11.32
CA LEU A 189 -24.15 4.51 -10.66
C LEU A 189 -23.20 5.14 -9.63
N ALA A 190 -22.43 6.15 -10.05
CA ALA A 190 -21.48 6.87 -9.19
C ALA A 190 -22.18 7.62 -8.04
N LEU A 191 -23.30 8.30 -8.31
CA LEU A 191 -24.10 8.96 -7.26
C LEU A 191 -24.66 7.97 -6.25
N PHE A 192 -25.14 6.81 -6.71
CA PHE A 192 -25.72 5.80 -5.83
C PHE A 192 -24.67 5.18 -4.91
N ILE A 193 -23.59 4.63 -5.48
CA ILE A 193 -22.55 3.96 -4.68
C ILE A 193 -21.76 4.96 -3.84
N GLY A 194 -21.41 6.13 -4.41
CA GLY A 194 -20.68 7.18 -3.72
C GLY A 194 -21.51 7.85 -2.63
N GLY A 195 -22.80 8.07 -2.86
CA GLY A 195 -23.71 8.64 -1.87
C GLY A 195 -23.90 7.72 -0.66
N ILE A 196 -24.19 6.44 -0.91
CA ILE A 196 -24.31 5.43 0.16
C ILE A 196 -22.99 5.28 0.91
N GLY A 197 -21.88 5.12 0.18
CA GLY A 197 -20.55 4.99 0.77
C GLY A 197 -20.13 6.21 1.60
N ALA A 198 -20.41 7.43 1.13
CA ALA A 198 -20.13 8.66 1.88
C ALA A 198 -20.90 8.68 3.21
N VAL A 199 -22.20 8.37 3.20
CA VAL A 199 -23.03 8.33 4.40
C VAL A 199 -22.55 7.22 5.35
N SER A 200 -22.24 6.05 4.82
CA SER A 200 -21.69 4.90 5.57
C SER A 200 -20.40 5.26 6.31
N VAL A 201 -19.42 5.82 5.58
CA VAL A 201 -18.12 6.20 6.15
C VAL A 201 -18.28 7.37 7.13
N PHE A 202 -19.09 8.37 6.79
CA PHE A 202 -19.36 9.50 7.67
C PHE A 202 -19.93 9.03 9.01
N LYS A 203 -20.94 8.15 8.98
CA LYS A 203 -21.51 7.56 10.19
C LYS A 203 -20.47 6.78 10.98
N ALA A 204 -19.74 5.88 10.34
CA ALA A 204 -18.81 4.98 11.04
C ALA A 204 -17.61 5.73 11.66
N VAL A 205 -17.12 6.78 11.01
CA VAL A 205 -15.93 7.54 11.45
C VAL A 205 -16.29 8.69 12.37
N TYR A 206 -17.27 9.51 12.01
CA TYR A 206 -17.56 10.77 12.73
C TYR A 206 -18.60 10.59 13.83
N ILE A 207 -19.55 9.67 13.65
CA ILE A 207 -20.60 9.41 14.66
C ILE A 207 -20.17 8.28 15.59
N GLU A 208 -19.78 7.14 15.02
CA GLU A 208 -19.44 5.94 15.80
C GLU A 208 -17.97 5.91 16.28
N LYS A 209 -17.14 6.88 15.87
CA LYS A 209 -15.72 7.02 16.23
C LYS A 209 -14.92 5.71 16.10
N ARG A 210 -15.21 4.90 15.09
CA ARG A 210 -14.52 3.63 14.87
C ARG A 210 -13.20 3.84 14.12
N ASP A 211 -12.14 3.19 14.58
CA ASP A 211 -10.90 3.07 13.82
C ASP A 211 -11.07 2.03 12.70
N ILE A 212 -11.38 2.51 11.50
CA ILE A 212 -11.57 1.67 10.32
C ILE A 212 -10.24 1.50 9.60
N LYS A 213 -9.79 0.25 9.45
CA LYS A 213 -8.69 -0.09 8.54
C LYS A 213 -9.21 -0.01 7.10
N CYS A 214 -8.49 0.72 6.23
CA CYS A 214 -8.91 0.95 4.85
C CYS A 214 -9.12 -0.36 4.06
N ALA A 215 -10.33 -0.55 3.51
CA ALA A 215 -10.61 -1.65 2.57
C ALA A 215 -10.07 -1.35 1.15
N CYS A 216 -9.92 -0.07 0.78
CA CYS A 216 -9.52 0.36 -0.57
C CYS A 216 -8.08 0.00 -0.97
N VAL A 217 -7.23 -0.48 -0.04
CA VAL A 217 -5.84 -0.88 -0.32
C VAL A 217 -5.64 -2.39 -0.10
N GLY A 218 -6.67 -3.21 -0.30
CA GLY A 218 -6.57 -4.68 -0.16
C GLY A 218 -6.19 -5.14 1.26
N GLY A 219 -6.50 -4.34 2.29
CA GLY A 219 -6.30 -4.66 3.71
C GLY A 219 -4.87 -4.99 4.14
N SER A 220 -3.85 -4.55 3.39
CA SER A 220 -2.42 -4.76 3.72
C SER A 220 -1.76 -3.55 4.41
N SER A 221 -2.44 -2.40 4.45
CA SER A 221 -1.93 -1.16 5.07
C SER A 221 -2.76 -0.73 6.28
N LYS A 222 -2.10 -0.54 7.42
CA LYS A 222 -2.67 -0.02 8.67
C LYS A 222 -2.76 1.51 8.62
N VAL A 223 -3.60 2.05 7.74
CA VAL A 223 -3.80 3.50 7.65
C VAL A 223 -5.13 3.85 8.31
N PRO A 224 -5.18 4.80 9.26
CA PRO A 224 -6.44 5.26 9.86
C PRO A 224 -7.09 6.18 8.84
N LEU A 225 -8.03 5.61 8.07
CA LEU A 225 -8.33 6.13 6.74
C LEU A 225 -9.80 6.43 6.47
N GLY A 226 -10.59 6.64 7.52
CA GLY A 226 -11.94 7.21 7.39
C GLY A 226 -11.97 8.45 6.50
N PHE A 227 -10.94 9.30 6.58
CA PHE A 227 -10.81 10.50 5.76
C PHE A 227 -10.62 10.23 4.26
N VAL A 228 -9.78 9.26 3.87
CA VAL A 228 -9.51 9.03 2.44
C VAL A 228 -10.68 8.33 1.77
N SER A 229 -11.29 7.35 2.44
CA SER A 229 -12.49 6.70 1.90
C SER A 229 -13.66 7.68 1.80
N LEU A 230 -13.80 8.62 2.76
CA LEU A 230 -14.77 9.70 2.64
C LEU A 230 -14.44 10.61 1.44
N THR A 231 -13.17 11.01 1.30
CA THR A 231 -12.73 11.87 0.19
C THR A 231 -13.00 11.23 -1.16
N GLU A 232 -12.74 9.93 -1.30
CA GLU A 232 -13.03 9.13 -2.50
C GLU A 232 -14.53 9.16 -2.86
N ASN A 233 -15.40 8.86 -1.89
CA ASN A 233 -16.85 8.87 -2.11
C ASN A 233 -17.37 10.27 -2.45
N VAL A 234 -16.82 11.31 -1.81
CA VAL A 234 -17.16 12.72 -2.11
C VAL A 234 -16.69 13.10 -3.51
N MET A 235 -15.47 12.74 -3.92
CA MET A 235 -14.97 13.01 -5.27
C MET A 235 -15.83 12.34 -6.34
N MET A 236 -16.29 11.11 -6.08
CA MET A 236 -17.20 10.38 -6.96
C MET A 236 -18.54 11.11 -7.12
N VAL A 237 -19.14 11.56 -6.02
CA VAL A 237 -20.38 12.36 -6.06
C VAL A 237 -20.17 13.70 -6.77
N LEU A 238 -19.08 14.41 -6.48
CA LEU A 238 -18.76 15.69 -7.12
C LEU A 238 -18.59 15.54 -8.63
N MET A 239 -17.84 14.54 -9.08
CA MET A 239 -17.65 14.27 -10.50
C MET A 239 -18.96 13.88 -11.17
N ALA A 240 -19.80 13.09 -10.51
CA ALA A 240 -21.10 12.71 -11.05
C ALA A 240 -22.06 13.91 -11.16
N LEU A 241 -22.09 14.81 -10.17
CA LEU A 241 -22.86 16.06 -10.23
C LEU A 241 -22.35 17.00 -11.32
N TRP A 242 -21.03 17.10 -11.46
CA TRP A 242 -20.40 17.89 -12.52
C TRP A 242 -20.77 17.36 -13.91
N MET A 243 -20.67 16.05 -14.13
CA MET A 243 -21.11 15.42 -15.38
C MET A 243 -22.62 15.56 -15.58
N ALA A 244 -23.44 15.44 -14.53
CA ALA A 244 -24.88 15.64 -14.63
C ALA A 244 -25.21 17.05 -15.16
N ARG A 245 -24.55 18.09 -14.64
CA ARG A 245 -24.72 19.47 -15.10
C ARG A 245 -24.32 19.68 -16.58
N MET A 246 -23.38 18.91 -17.10
CA MET A 246 -22.93 19.05 -18.49
C MET A 246 -23.83 18.31 -19.49
N TRP A 247 -24.53 17.26 -19.05
CA TRP A 247 -25.27 16.34 -19.93
C TRP A 247 -26.80 16.45 -19.81
N PHE A 248 -27.31 17.00 -18.72
CA PHE A 248 -28.74 17.24 -18.46
C PHE A 248 -28.97 18.72 -18.13
#